data_AF-A0A848EFE5-F1
#
_entry.id   AF-A0A848EFE5-F1
#
_cell.length_a   1.000
_cell.length_b   1.000
_cell.length_c   1.000
_cell.angle_alpha   90.00
_cell.angle_beta   90.00
_cell.angle_gamma   90.00
#
_symmetry.space_group_name_H-M   'P 1'
#
loop_
_entity.id
_entity.type
_entity.pdbx_description
1 polymer ?
#
loop_
_entity_poly.entity_id
_entity_poly.type
_entity_poly.pdbx_seq_one_letter_code
_entity_poly.pdbx_strand_id
1 'polypeptide(L)'
;MTLALRLLPLLAVFAWLSPAVAQDGPLPNCPDDFTGRRPGETFTCACRAGSMADGPVWGTDTYTADSRICAAARHAGLLGANGGEIVVTAARGAASYRGSTRNGVRTEDYEAYDSSFTLRPAAARTAAPQTCPENFALYRGTGEPLRCLCPGEATGAGSVWGVEVYTDDSGICQAAVHAGAIPRTGGVVTLRSLPGRDSYAGAARNGIRSSNFDAWPGSFRFEGVAANGAAPAAAAVPVQAPVAATLAARGQVQLYITFRTNSAELDASAATVLGELRAALQADPALRLTLVGHTDSTGTAAQNRPLSLRRAESVRAWLVAQGIEAGRLAVEGKGPDQPLADNASEAGRALNRRVSAIRAGT
;
A
#
# COMPACT_ATOMS: atom_id res chain seq x y z
N MET A 1 -44.85 57.70 -21.98
CA MET A 1 -44.56 57.56 -20.54
C MET A 1 -44.96 56.14 -20.14
N THR A 2 -44.11 55.15 -20.39
CA THR A 2 -43.08 54.53 -19.51
C THR A 2 -43.57 53.11 -19.15
N LEU A 3 -43.19 52.14 -19.97
CA LEU A 3 -43.43 50.70 -19.74
C LEU A 3 -42.28 50.18 -18.85
N ALA A 4 -42.60 49.74 -17.63
CA ALA A 4 -41.61 49.23 -16.67
C ALA A 4 -41.25 47.76 -16.98
N LEU A 5 -40.01 47.54 -17.43
CA LEU A 5 -39.41 46.23 -17.66
C LEU A 5 -38.84 45.72 -16.32
N ARG A 6 -39.44 44.69 -15.72
CA ARG A 6 -38.90 44.01 -14.53
C ARG A 6 -37.90 42.93 -14.97
N LEU A 7 -36.63 43.10 -14.60
CA LEU A 7 -35.59 42.07 -14.67
C LEU A 7 -35.75 41.06 -13.52
N LEU A 8 -35.79 39.77 -13.87
CA LEU A 8 -35.58 38.64 -12.95
C LEU A 8 -34.13 38.16 -13.09
N PRO A 9 -33.37 37.93 -12.00
CA PRO A 9 -32.03 37.36 -12.12
C PRO A 9 -32.09 35.84 -12.23
N LEU A 10 -31.36 35.28 -13.21
CA LEU A 10 -31.06 33.86 -13.28
C LEU A 10 -30.16 33.47 -12.10
N LEU A 11 -30.70 32.67 -11.17
CA LEU A 11 -29.89 31.94 -10.19
C LEU A 11 -29.37 30.65 -10.84
N ALA A 12 -28.07 30.62 -11.12
CA ALA A 12 -27.37 29.42 -11.54
C ALA A 12 -27.27 28.42 -10.37
N VAL A 13 -27.89 27.25 -10.53
CA VAL A 13 -27.76 26.12 -9.61
C VAL A 13 -26.40 25.45 -9.85
N PHE A 14 -25.42 25.72 -8.99
CA PHE A 14 -24.18 24.95 -8.93
C PHE A 14 -24.45 23.63 -8.21
N ALA A 15 -24.62 22.55 -8.97
CA ALA A 15 -24.62 21.19 -8.45
C ALA A 15 -23.18 20.80 -8.06
N TRP A 16 -22.90 20.76 -6.76
CA TRP A 16 -21.67 20.17 -6.23
C TRP A 16 -21.75 18.64 -6.38
N LEU A 17 -20.93 18.10 -7.28
CA LEU A 17 -20.55 16.69 -7.24
C LEU A 17 -19.56 16.50 -6.09
N SER A 18 -20.07 16.15 -4.92
CA SER A 18 -19.24 15.61 -3.84
C SER A 18 -18.59 14.30 -4.31
N PRO A 19 -17.26 14.13 -4.23
CA PRO A 19 -16.67 12.82 -4.40
C PRO A 19 -17.19 11.91 -3.29
N ALA A 20 -17.61 10.70 -3.65
CA ALA A 20 -18.05 9.69 -2.70
C ALA A 20 -16.95 9.45 -1.66
N VAL A 21 -17.17 9.90 -0.43
CA VAL A 21 -16.39 9.50 0.73
C VAL A 21 -16.51 7.98 0.84
N ALA A 22 -15.39 7.27 0.76
CA ALA A 22 -15.33 5.87 1.12
C ALA A 22 -15.83 5.75 2.57
N GLN A 23 -16.97 5.10 2.78
CA GLN A 23 -17.51 4.93 4.12
C GLN A 23 -16.70 3.87 4.86
N ASP A 24 -15.86 4.34 5.79
CA ASP A 24 -15.04 3.54 6.73
C ASP A 24 -15.87 2.86 7.84
N GLY A 25 -17.17 2.65 7.60
CA GLY A 25 -18.09 1.94 8.50
C GLY A 25 -18.27 0.46 8.15
N PRO A 26 -18.82 -0.35 9.08
CA PRO A 26 -19.21 -1.72 8.79
C PRO A 26 -20.22 -1.73 7.62
N LEU A 27 -20.01 -2.63 6.64
CA LEU A 27 -20.91 -2.73 5.50
C LEU A 27 -22.36 -2.99 5.96
N PRO A 28 -23.35 -2.51 5.19
CA PRO A 28 -24.72 -2.94 5.38
C PRO A 28 -24.83 -4.45 5.19
N ASN A 29 -25.84 -5.06 5.83
CA ASN A 29 -26.21 -6.43 5.52
C ASN A 29 -26.59 -6.53 4.04
N CYS A 30 -26.28 -7.67 3.41
CA CYS A 30 -26.82 -7.93 2.09
C CYS A 30 -28.36 -7.96 2.14
N PRO A 31 -29.05 -7.35 1.17
CA PRO A 31 -30.50 -7.50 1.05
C PRO A 31 -30.83 -8.97 0.77
N ASP A 32 -32.09 -9.36 1.00
CA ASP A 32 -32.54 -10.73 0.72
C ASP A 32 -32.45 -11.05 -0.76
N ASP A 33 -32.82 -10.09 -1.62
CA ASP A 33 -32.77 -10.20 -3.07
C ASP A 33 -32.22 -8.92 -3.74
N PHE A 34 -32.04 -8.98 -5.06
CA PHE A 34 -31.49 -7.91 -5.89
C PHE A 34 -32.46 -7.46 -7.00
N THR A 35 -33.76 -7.64 -6.79
CA THR A 35 -34.80 -7.26 -7.76
C THR A 35 -34.86 -5.74 -7.97
N GLY A 36 -35.25 -5.32 -9.18
CA GLY A 36 -35.44 -3.90 -9.52
C GLY A 36 -34.16 -3.07 -9.69
N ARG A 37 -32.97 -3.69 -9.65
CA ARG A 37 -31.68 -3.00 -9.86
C ARG A 37 -31.32 -2.90 -11.33
N ARG A 38 -30.63 -1.82 -11.71
CA ARG A 38 -30.21 -1.60 -13.10
C ARG A 38 -29.02 -2.50 -13.44
N PRO A 39 -29.00 -3.20 -14.60
CA PRO A 39 -27.84 -3.99 -15.00
C PRO A 39 -26.54 -3.16 -14.98
N GLY A 40 -25.50 -3.71 -14.37
CA GLY A 40 -24.21 -3.06 -14.11
C GLY A 40 -24.12 -2.37 -12.74
N GLU A 41 -25.23 -2.16 -12.04
CA GLU A 41 -25.19 -1.62 -10.67
C GLU A 41 -24.50 -2.61 -9.74
N THR A 42 -23.55 -2.10 -8.97
CA THR A 42 -22.71 -2.89 -8.07
C THR A 42 -22.97 -2.47 -6.63
N PHE A 43 -23.16 -3.44 -5.73
CA PHE A 43 -23.36 -3.21 -4.30
C PHE A 43 -22.43 -4.11 -3.48
N THR A 44 -21.77 -3.52 -2.48
CA THR A 44 -20.88 -4.27 -1.56
C THR A 44 -21.56 -4.39 -0.21
N CYS A 45 -21.68 -5.61 0.30
CA CYS A 45 -22.45 -5.90 1.51
C CYS A 45 -21.86 -7.07 2.30
N ALA A 46 -22.29 -7.23 3.54
CA ALA A 46 -21.88 -8.32 4.41
C ALA A 46 -23.03 -9.32 4.66
N CYS A 47 -22.73 -10.60 4.52
CA CYS A 47 -23.58 -11.70 4.97
C CYS A 47 -23.17 -12.07 6.39
N ARG A 48 -23.99 -11.73 7.38
CA ARG A 48 -23.78 -12.06 8.81
C ARG A 48 -24.53 -13.34 9.17
N ALA A 49 -24.19 -13.98 10.29
CA ALA A 49 -24.77 -15.26 10.70
C ALA A 49 -26.32 -15.34 10.61
N GLY A 50 -27.04 -14.25 10.95
CA GLY A 50 -28.51 -14.19 10.82
C GLY A 50 -29.05 -14.04 9.39
N SER A 51 -28.20 -13.63 8.44
CA SER A 51 -28.52 -13.47 7.00
C SER A 51 -28.04 -14.66 6.16
N MET A 52 -27.39 -15.64 6.79
CA MET A 52 -26.93 -16.88 6.16
C MET A 52 -28.03 -17.95 6.08
N ALA A 53 -29.27 -17.58 6.39
CA ALA A 53 -30.42 -18.48 6.40
C ALA A 53 -30.60 -19.15 5.03
N ASP A 54 -31.02 -20.41 5.07
CA ASP A 54 -31.37 -21.16 3.87
C ASP A 54 -32.62 -20.55 3.21
N GLY A 55 -32.60 -20.49 1.88
CA GLY A 55 -33.70 -20.03 1.06
C GLY A 55 -33.44 -20.38 -0.40
N PRO A 56 -34.46 -20.32 -1.26
CA PRO A 56 -34.32 -20.80 -2.63
C PRO A 56 -33.34 -19.91 -3.40
N VAL A 57 -32.55 -20.58 -4.24
CA VAL A 57 -31.55 -19.97 -5.10
C VAL A 57 -31.64 -20.68 -6.44
N TRP A 58 -31.71 -19.89 -7.50
CA TRP A 58 -31.87 -20.38 -8.86
C TRP A 58 -30.69 -19.98 -9.72
N GLY A 59 -30.11 -20.94 -10.42
CA GLY A 59 -28.94 -20.72 -11.28
C GLY A 59 -27.58 -20.99 -10.63
N THR A 60 -26.54 -20.77 -11.44
CA THR A 60 -25.14 -21.06 -11.11
C THR A 60 -24.25 -19.99 -11.74
N ASP A 61 -23.41 -19.35 -10.93
CA ASP A 61 -22.53 -18.22 -11.28
C ASP A 61 -23.28 -16.93 -11.69
N THR A 62 -24.41 -17.07 -12.37
CA THR A 62 -25.45 -16.07 -12.58
C THR A 62 -26.75 -16.59 -11.96
N TYR A 63 -27.33 -15.80 -11.05
CA TYR A 63 -28.51 -16.18 -10.26
C TYR A 63 -29.68 -15.25 -10.58
N THR A 64 -30.92 -15.73 -10.51
CA THR A 64 -32.10 -14.87 -10.68
C THR A 64 -32.10 -13.76 -9.62
N ALA A 65 -32.63 -12.59 -9.96
CA ALA A 65 -32.56 -11.45 -9.05
C ALA A 65 -33.31 -11.63 -7.72
N ASP A 66 -34.27 -12.54 -7.65
CA ASP A 66 -35.01 -12.95 -6.43
C ASP A 66 -34.32 -14.04 -5.59
N SER A 67 -33.18 -14.57 -6.05
CA SER A 67 -32.40 -15.55 -5.30
C SER A 67 -31.82 -14.95 -4.02
N ARG A 68 -31.78 -15.74 -2.93
CA ARG A 68 -31.13 -15.32 -1.67
C ARG A 68 -29.64 -15.10 -1.86
N ILE A 69 -29.21 -13.84 -1.76
CA ILE A 69 -27.83 -13.42 -2.07
C ILE A 69 -26.79 -14.20 -1.26
N CYS A 70 -26.97 -14.33 0.06
CA CYS A 70 -26.00 -14.99 0.93
C CYS A 70 -25.93 -16.51 0.71
N ALA A 71 -27.05 -17.16 0.38
CA ALA A 71 -27.08 -18.56 0.00
C ALA A 71 -26.41 -18.79 -1.37
N ALA A 72 -26.66 -17.91 -2.34
CA ALA A 72 -25.98 -17.92 -3.63
C ALA A 72 -24.46 -17.69 -3.49
N ALA A 73 -24.03 -16.84 -2.55
CA ALA A 73 -22.62 -16.60 -2.26
C ALA A 73 -21.92 -17.80 -1.62
N ARG A 74 -22.60 -18.53 -0.73
CA ARG A 74 -22.12 -19.84 -0.23
C ARG A 74 -22.01 -20.84 -1.36
N HIS A 75 -23.04 -20.96 -2.21
CA HIS A 75 -23.04 -21.84 -3.37
C HIS A 75 -21.84 -21.55 -4.30
N ALA A 76 -21.56 -20.27 -4.57
CA ALA A 76 -20.42 -19.82 -5.37
C ALA A 76 -19.04 -20.06 -4.70
N GLY A 77 -18.99 -20.47 -3.43
CA GLY A 77 -17.75 -20.68 -2.68
C GLY A 77 -17.09 -19.39 -2.22
N LEU A 78 -17.83 -18.28 -2.23
CA LEU A 78 -17.33 -16.97 -1.82
C LEU A 78 -17.42 -16.76 -0.31
N LEU A 79 -18.28 -17.53 0.38
CA LEU A 79 -18.52 -17.44 1.82
C LEU A 79 -18.39 -18.81 2.49
N GLY A 80 -17.78 -18.82 3.68
CA GLY A 80 -17.80 -19.97 4.60
C GLY A 80 -18.96 -19.89 5.60
N ALA A 81 -18.96 -20.78 6.60
CA ALA A 81 -20.03 -20.88 7.61
C ALA A 81 -20.23 -19.59 8.44
N ASN A 82 -19.18 -18.78 8.59
CA ASN A 82 -19.20 -17.54 9.37
C ASN A 82 -19.69 -16.32 8.58
N GLY A 83 -20.04 -16.50 7.30
CA GLY A 83 -20.39 -15.40 6.40
C GLY A 83 -19.16 -14.64 5.94
N GLY A 84 -19.36 -13.36 5.58
CA GLY A 84 -18.30 -12.53 5.01
C GLY A 84 -18.84 -11.44 4.10
N GLU A 85 -17.92 -10.73 3.44
CA GLU A 85 -18.23 -9.62 2.55
C GLU A 85 -18.16 -10.04 1.09
N ILE A 86 -19.10 -9.56 0.30
CA ILE A 86 -19.21 -9.88 -1.13
C ILE A 86 -19.56 -8.64 -1.92
N VAL A 87 -19.31 -8.71 -3.23
CA VAL A 87 -19.83 -7.74 -4.18
C VAL A 87 -20.86 -8.42 -5.07
N VAL A 88 -22.03 -7.81 -5.12
CA VAL A 88 -23.17 -8.21 -5.96
C VAL A 88 -23.24 -7.25 -7.13
N THR A 89 -23.32 -7.78 -8.35
CA THR A 89 -23.47 -6.97 -9.57
C THR A 89 -24.76 -7.37 -10.28
N ALA A 90 -25.69 -6.43 -10.42
CA ALA A 90 -26.91 -6.65 -11.19
C ALA A 90 -26.57 -6.93 -12.65
N ALA A 91 -27.27 -7.88 -13.24
CA ALA A 91 -27.11 -8.29 -14.62
C ALA A 91 -28.49 -8.42 -15.29
N ARG A 92 -28.50 -8.48 -16.62
CA ARG A 92 -29.72 -8.72 -17.39
C ARG A 92 -30.24 -10.13 -17.14
N GLY A 93 -31.55 -10.30 -17.26
CA GLY A 93 -32.18 -11.60 -17.27
C GLY A 93 -31.66 -12.55 -18.34
N ALA A 94 -31.82 -13.85 -18.09
CA ALA A 94 -31.55 -14.92 -19.04
C ALA A 94 -32.82 -15.73 -19.31
N ALA A 95 -32.85 -16.43 -20.44
CA ALA A 95 -33.96 -17.30 -20.84
C ALA A 95 -34.06 -18.59 -20.00
N SER A 96 -32.97 -18.96 -19.33
CA SER A 96 -32.93 -20.06 -18.38
C SER A 96 -31.75 -19.92 -17.44
N TYR A 97 -31.88 -20.53 -16.26
CA TYR A 97 -30.87 -20.60 -15.21
C TYR A 97 -30.70 -22.05 -14.83
N ARG A 98 -29.46 -22.55 -14.87
CA ARG A 98 -29.16 -23.93 -14.51
C ARG A 98 -28.69 -24.01 -13.06
N GLY A 99 -29.42 -24.75 -12.24
CA GLY A 99 -29.03 -25.09 -10.87
C GLY A 99 -27.88 -26.11 -10.84
N SER A 100 -27.19 -26.15 -9.71
CA SER A 100 -26.15 -27.14 -9.41
C SER A 100 -26.00 -27.32 -7.90
N THR A 101 -25.17 -28.28 -7.49
CA THR A 101 -24.75 -28.41 -6.09
C THR A 101 -23.28 -28.05 -6.01
N ARG A 102 -22.95 -26.98 -5.28
CA ARG A 102 -21.58 -26.52 -5.03
C ARG A 102 -21.46 -26.07 -3.58
N ASN A 103 -20.29 -26.31 -2.97
CA ASN A 103 -19.95 -25.83 -1.62
C ASN A 103 -21.02 -26.16 -0.55
N GLY A 104 -21.66 -27.33 -0.66
CA GLY A 104 -22.68 -27.80 0.27
C GLY A 104 -24.04 -27.10 0.14
N VAL A 105 -24.26 -26.28 -0.90
CA VAL A 105 -25.54 -25.64 -1.22
C VAL A 105 -26.05 -26.20 -2.54
N ARG A 106 -27.35 -26.53 -2.61
CA ARG A 106 -28.03 -26.93 -3.84
C ARG A 106 -28.88 -25.77 -4.34
N THR A 107 -28.76 -25.46 -5.63
CA THR A 107 -29.56 -24.47 -6.34
C THR A 107 -30.44 -25.17 -7.37
N GLU A 108 -31.53 -24.52 -7.76
CA GLU A 108 -32.53 -25.10 -8.67
C GLU A 108 -32.39 -24.52 -10.09
N ASP A 109 -32.88 -25.29 -11.06
CA ASP A 109 -33.10 -24.77 -12.41
C ASP A 109 -34.27 -23.77 -12.37
N TYR A 110 -34.23 -22.77 -13.25
CA TYR A 110 -35.32 -21.85 -13.46
C TYR A 110 -35.42 -21.44 -14.92
N GLU A 111 -36.63 -21.05 -15.34
CA GLU A 111 -36.91 -20.62 -16.71
C GLU A 111 -36.54 -19.15 -16.92
N ALA A 112 -37.19 -18.47 -17.86
CA ALA A 112 -36.89 -17.08 -18.17
C ALA A 112 -37.19 -16.17 -16.97
N TYR A 113 -36.26 -15.29 -16.65
CA TYR A 113 -36.43 -14.29 -15.58
C TYR A 113 -35.71 -13.00 -15.96
N ASP A 114 -36.37 -11.85 -15.76
CA ASP A 114 -36.01 -10.56 -16.39
C ASP A 114 -34.74 -9.89 -15.84
N SER A 115 -34.28 -10.30 -14.67
CA SER A 115 -33.09 -9.74 -14.03
C SER A 115 -32.28 -10.80 -13.28
N SER A 116 -30.98 -10.60 -13.21
CA SER A 116 -30.08 -11.53 -12.53
C SER A 116 -29.03 -10.77 -11.73
N PHE A 117 -28.21 -11.51 -10.99
CA PHE A 117 -26.97 -10.97 -10.44
C PHE A 117 -25.83 -11.96 -10.56
N THR A 118 -24.62 -11.42 -10.53
CA THR A 118 -23.37 -12.17 -10.39
C THR A 118 -22.66 -11.75 -9.11
N LEU A 119 -21.83 -12.64 -8.59
CA LEU A 119 -21.13 -12.45 -7.33
C LEU A 119 -19.62 -12.51 -7.55
N ARG A 120 -18.88 -11.71 -6.79
CA ARG A 120 -17.42 -11.81 -6.70
C ARG A 120 -16.97 -11.54 -5.25
N PRO A 121 -15.74 -11.96 -4.88
CA PRO A 121 -15.18 -11.58 -3.60
C PRO A 121 -15.21 -10.06 -3.43
N ALA A 122 -15.60 -9.59 -2.24
CA ALA A 122 -15.15 -8.27 -1.83
C ALA A 122 -13.62 -8.31 -1.78
N ALA A 123 -12.96 -7.30 -2.37
CA ALA A 123 -11.54 -7.12 -2.09
C ALA A 123 -11.41 -7.08 -0.58
N ALA A 124 -10.58 -7.96 0.00
CA ALA A 124 -10.50 -8.13 1.44
C ALA A 124 -10.39 -6.75 2.09
N ARG A 125 -11.46 -6.31 2.78
CA ARG A 125 -11.33 -5.23 3.74
C ARG A 125 -10.43 -5.84 4.81
N THR A 126 -9.13 -5.56 4.76
CA THR A 126 -8.22 -5.94 5.84
C THR A 126 -8.88 -5.47 7.12
N ALA A 127 -9.35 -6.40 7.95
CA ALA A 127 -9.75 -6.08 9.31
C ALA A 127 -8.62 -5.22 9.90
N ALA A 128 -8.99 -4.09 10.53
CA ALA A 128 -8.01 -3.25 11.19
C ALA A 128 -7.16 -4.16 12.08
N PRO A 129 -5.83 -4.21 11.87
CA PRO A 129 -4.99 -5.16 12.58
C PRO A 129 -5.13 -4.90 14.09
N GLN A 130 -5.39 -5.97 14.84
CA GLN A 130 -5.44 -5.92 16.31
C GLN A 130 -4.11 -5.37 16.83
N THR A 131 -4.12 -4.70 17.99
CA THR A 131 -2.87 -4.23 18.62
C THR A 131 -1.95 -5.42 18.85
N CYS A 132 -0.66 -5.27 18.53
CA CYS A 132 0.31 -6.33 18.78
C CYS A 132 0.37 -6.66 20.27
N PRO A 133 0.50 -7.95 20.64
CA PRO A 133 0.81 -8.32 22.02
C PRO A 133 2.18 -7.75 22.42
N GLU A 134 2.46 -7.72 23.72
CA GLU A 134 3.74 -7.20 24.22
C GLU A 134 4.93 -8.01 23.68
N ASN A 135 4.79 -9.34 23.65
CA ASN A 135 5.77 -10.28 23.13
C ASN A 135 5.09 -11.44 22.40
N PHE A 136 5.89 -12.36 21.86
CA PHE A 136 5.44 -13.44 20.99
C PHE A 136 5.48 -14.83 21.65
N ALA A 137 5.74 -14.91 22.96
CA ALA A 137 5.98 -16.18 23.67
C ALA A 137 4.77 -17.13 23.64
N LEU A 138 3.54 -16.60 23.64
CA LEU A 138 2.31 -17.39 23.53
C LEU A 138 2.13 -18.04 22.15
N TYR A 139 2.85 -17.57 21.13
CA TYR A 139 2.80 -18.07 19.76
C TYR A 139 3.96 -19.03 19.45
N ARG A 140 4.72 -19.45 20.47
CA ARG A 140 5.85 -20.38 20.30
C ARG A 140 5.38 -21.70 19.68
N GLY A 141 6.06 -22.14 18.63
CA GLY A 141 5.83 -23.44 17.99
C GLY A 141 4.57 -23.52 17.11
N THR A 142 3.79 -22.43 16.97
CA THR A 142 2.60 -22.43 16.12
C THR A 142 2.94 -22.33 14.63
N GLY A 143 4.04 -21.65 14.28
CA GLY A 143 4.45 -21.38 12.89
C GLY A 143 3.55 -20.41 12.10
N GLU A 144 2.40 -20.04 12.68
CA GLU A 144 1.39 -19.15 12.11
C GLU A 144 1.89 -17.70 12.06
N PRO A 145 1.67 -16.97 10.94
CA PRO A 145 1.97 -15.55 10.87
C PRO A 145 0.92 -14.72 11.61
N LEU A 146 1.36 -13.74 12.41
CA LEU A 146 0.48 -12.75 13.06
C LEU A 146 0.62 -11.40 12.35
N ARG A 147 -0.49 -10.80 11.90
CA ARG A 147 -0.55 -9.42 11.43
C ARG A 147 -1.21 -8.52 12.47
N CYS A 148 -0.49 -7.53 12.98
CA CYS A 148 -0.94 -6.68 14.09
C CYS A 148 -0.45 -5.22 13.96
N LEU A 149 -1.08 -4.31 14.70
CA LEU A 149 -0.76 -2.88 14.74
C LEU A 149 0.12 -2.56 15.95
N CYS A 150 1.24 -1.90 15.69
CA CYS A 150 2.06 -1.28 16.72
C CYS A 150 1.70 0.20 16.84
N PRO A 151 1.10 0.65 17.96
CA PRO A 151 0.91 2.07 18.22
C PRO A 151 2.26 2.72 18.56
N GLY A 152 2.39 4.03 18.33
CA GLY A 152 3.66 4.74 18.46
C GLY A 152 4.28 4.62 19.85
N GLU A 153 3.46 4.68 20.90
CA GLU A 153 3.88 4.53 22.30
C GLU A 153 4.49 3.16 22.62
N ALA A 154 4.07 2.10 21.92
CA ALA A 154 4.61 0.76 22.12
C ALA A 154 5.99 0.57 21.46
N THR A 155 6.40 1.47 20.57
CA THR A 155 7.66 1.35 19.81
C THR A 155 8.93 1.62 20.63
N GLY A 156 8.79 2.14 21.85
CA GLY A 156 9.89 2.35 22.80
C GLY A 156 9.81 1.47 24.05
N ALA A 157 8.92 0.47 24.05
CA ALA A 157 8.65 -0.37 25.21
C ALA A 157 9.29 -1.77 25.10
N GLY A 158 9.66 -2.33 26.24
CA GLY A 158 10.24 -3.67 26.37
C GLY A 158 11.74 -3.74 26.11
N SER A 159 12.31 -4.94 26.20
CA SER A 159 13.70 -5.22 25.79
C SER A 159 13.70 -5.89 24.41
N VAL A 160 14.78 -5.75 23.66
CA VAL A 160 14.97 -6.45 22.37
C VAL A 160 16.23 -7.27 22.42
N TRP A 161 16.13 -8.56 22.13
CA TRP A 161 17.25 -9.49 22.09
C TRP A 161 17.35 -10.11 20.71
N GLY A 162 18.52 -10.02 20.09
CA GLY A 162 18.75 -10.54 18.75
C GLY A 162 18.62 -9.52 17.61
N VAL A 163 18.75 -10.03 16.39
CA VAL A 163 18.79 -9.25 15.15
C VAL A 163 18.25 -10.10 14.02
N GLU A 164 17.29 -9.55 13.24
CA GLU A 164 16.46 -10.26 12.24
C GLU A 164 15.54 -11.33 12.83
N VAL A 165 16.10 -12.16 13.71
CA VAL A 165 15.40 -13.12 14.53
C VAL A 165 15.61 -12.72 15.98
N TYR A 166 14.49 -12.48 16.65
CA TYR A 166 14.40 -11.98 18.00
C TYR A 166 13.90 -13.09 18.92
N THR A 167 14.33 -13.12 20.18
CA THR A 167 13.74 -14.01 21.17
C THR A 167 12.26 -13.71 21.31
N ASP A 168 11.42 -14.73 21.54
CA ASP A 168 9.97 -14.55 21.61
C ASP A 168 9.45 -13.77 22.82
N ASP A 169 10.30 -13.48 23.79
CA ASP A 169 10.04 -12.56 24.90
C ASP A 169 10.45 -11.10 24.59
N SER A 170 11.02 -10.82 23.42
CA SER A 170 11.34 -9.45 22.99
C SER A 170 10.08 -8.62 22.76
N GLY A 171 10.14 -7.32 23.09
CA GLY A 171 9.07 -6.36 22.85
C GLY A 171 8.80 -6.19 21.36
N ILE A 172 7.63 -6.62 20.89
CA ILE A 172 7.33 -6.73 19.45
C ILE A 172 7.48 -5.39 18.72
N CYS A 173 6.88 -4.33 19.24
CA CYS A 173 6.85 -3.04 18.54
C CYS A 173 8.20 -2.32 18.53
N GLN A 174 8.98 -2.48 19.59
CA GLN A 174 10.36 -1.98 19.62
C GLN A 174 11.28 -2.82 18.72
N ALA A 175 11.11 -4.15 18.70
CA ALA A 175 11.82 -5.03 17.78
C ALA A 175 11.46 -4.73 16.31
N ALA A 176 10.23 -4.31 16.03
CA ALA A 176 9.78 -3.91 14.70
C ALA A 176 10.48 -2.65 14.19
N VAL A 177 10.64 -1.65 15.06
CA VAL A 177 11.48 -0.47 14.74
C VAL A 177 12.93 -0.90 14.56
N HIS A 178 13.47 -1.71 15.48
CA HIS A 178 14.84 -2.22 15.36
C HIS A 178 15.08 -2.95 14.02
N ALA A 179 14.13 -3.77 13.59
CA ALA A 179 14.17 -4.49 12.32
C ALA A 179 14.00 -3.59 11.09
N GLY A 180 13.48 -2.37 11.25
CA GLY A 180 13.12 -1.49 10.14
C GLY A 180 11.79 -1.86 9.49
N ALA A 181 10.97 -2.65 10.18
CA ALA A 181 9.63 -3.03 9.71
C ALA A 181 8.65 -1.85 9.74
N ILE A 182 8.80 -0.95 10.73
CA ILE A 182 7.95 0.23 10.94
C ILE A 182 8.76 1.42 11.48
N PRO A 183 8.28 2.67 11.29
CA PRO A 183 8.82 3.84 11.96
C PRO A 183 8.41 3.91 13.45
N ARG A 184 9.04 4.81 14.22
CA ARG A 184 8.70 5.07 15.64
C ARG A 184 7.29 5.62 15.87
N THR A 185 6.63 6.13 14.82
CA THR A 185 5.22 6.53 14.90
C THR A 185 4.26 5.34 14.96
N GLY A 186 4.76 4.12 14.83
CA GLY A 186 3.96 2.92 14.76
C GLY A 186 3.64 2.50 13.33
N GLY A 187 2.88 1.41 13.19
CA GLY A 187 2.54 0.83 11.90
C GLY A 187 2.11 -0.62 12.01
N VAL A 188 1.71 -1.18 10.88
CA VAL A 188 1.28 -2.58 10.80
C VAL A 188 2.46 -3.47 10.47
N VAL A 189 2.61 -4.57 11.21
CA VAL A 189 3.62 -5.58 11.00
C VAL A 189 3.01 -6.94 10.76
N THR A 190 3.76 -7.82 10.08
CA THR A 190 3.49 -9.25 10.03
C THR A 190 4.68 -9.98 10.61
N LEU A 191 4.46 -10.87 11.57
CA LEU A 191 5.51 -11.64 12.25
C LEU A 191 5.27 -13.13 12.06
N ARG A 192 6.35 -13.92 12.08
CA ARG A 192 6.29 -15.39 12.05
C ARG A 192 7.03 -16.01 13.22
N SER A 193 6.41 -17.00 13.85
CA SER A 193 7.00 -17.85 14.90
C SER A 193 8.08 -18.76 14.32
N LEU A 194 9.21 -18.87 15.01
CA LEU A 194 10.35 -19.70 14.64
C LEU A 194 10.81 -20.53 15.85
N PRO A 195 11.49 -21.67 15.61
CA PRO A 195 12.18 -22.38 16.68
C PRO A 195 13.21 -21.50 17.40
N GLY A 196 13.53 -21.87 18.62
CA GLY A 196 14.64 -21.26 19.37
C GLY A 196 16.00 -21.40 18.68
N ARG A 197 16.99 -20.65 19.17
CA ARG A 197 18.38 -20.68 18.73
C ARG A 197 19.29 -20.80 19.95
N ASP A 198 20.50 -21.30 19.73
CA ASP A 198 21.53 -21.44 20.76
C ASP A 198 22.18 -20.10 21.13
N SER A 199 22.03 -19.08 20.27
CA SER A 199 22.46 -17.71 20.56
C SER A 199 21.75 -16.68 19.66
N TYR A 200 21.71 -15.44 20.15
CA TYR A 200 21.13 -14.28 19.50
C TYR A 200 22.12 -13.12 19.56
N ALA A 201 22.55 -12.62 18.40
CA ALA A 201 23.42 -11.46 18.32
C ALA A 201 22.61 -10.16 18.43
N GLY A 202 22.99 -9.28 19.35
CA GLY A 202 22.46 -7.93 19.47
C GLY A 202 23.14 -6.97 18.51
N ALA A 203 22.43 -5.89 18.16
CA ALA A 203 22.96 -4.82 17.32
C ALA A 203 22.28 -3.48 17.66
N ALA A 204 22.87 -2.37 17.23
CA ALA A 204 22.16 -1.10 17.18
C ALA A 204 21.63 -0.90 15.75
N ARG A 205 20.31 -0.84 15.58
CA ARG A 205 19.66 -0.61 14.29
C ARG A 205 18.46 0.32 14.46
N ASN A 206 18.25 1.21 13.49
CA ASN A 206 17.09 2.10 13.44
C ASN A 206 16.83 2.88 14.75
N GLY A 207 17.91 3.26 15.44
CA GLY A 207 17.86 3.98 16.71
C GLY A 207 17.40 3.16 17.92
N ILE A 208 17.31 1.83 17.79
CA ILE A 208 17.08 0.89 18.90
C ILE A 208 18.35 0.06 19.08
N ARG A 209 18.70 -0.25 20.33
CA ARG A 209 19.79 -1.17 20.65
C ARG A 209 19.17 -2.48 21.14
N SER A 210 19.38 -3.56 20.40
CA SER A 210 19.14 -4.90 20.89
C SER A 210 20.39 -5.47 21.56
N SER A 211 20.18 -6.43 22.45
CA SER A 211 21.23 -7.06 23.24
C SER A 211 21.51 -8.49 22.77
N ASN A 212 22.73 -8.96 23.05
CA ASN A 212 23.07 -10.38 22.86
C ASN A 212 22.30 -11.23 23.87
N PHE A 213 21.93 -12.44 23.48
CA PHE A 213 21.34 -13.42 24.39
C PHE A 213 21.82 -14.83 24.04
N ASP A 214 21.89 -15.70 25.04
CA ASP A 214 22.30 -17.09 24.88
C ASP A 214 21.12 -17.95 24.38
N ALA A 215 21.16 -19.26 24.61
CA ALA A 215 20.13 -20.16 24.12
C ALA A 215 18.73 -19.80 24.65
N TRP A 216 17.75 -19.71 23.76
CA TRP A 216 16.36 -19.40 24.12
C TRP A 216 15.36 -20.22 23.29
N PRO A 217 14.29 -20.77 23.90
CA PRO A 217 13.46 -21.84 23.32
C PRO A 217 12.53 -21.43 22.17
N GLY A 218 12.31 -20.14 21.92
CA GLY A 218 11.46 -19.70 20.81
C GLY A 218 11.87 -18.33 20.27
N SER A 219 11.59 -18.09 18.99
CA SER A 219 11.96 -16.83 18.36
C SER A 219 10.90 -16.36 17.37
N PHE A 220 11.04 -15.13 16.90
CA PHE A 220 10.23 -14.63 15.80
C PHE A 220 11.05 -13.77 14.86
N ARG A 221 10.50 -13.55 13.67
CA ARG A 221 11.00 -12.56 12.71
C ARG A 221 9.85 -11.79 12.09
N PHE A 222 10.16 -10.61 11.56
CA PHE A 222 9.23 -9.86 10.73
C PHE A 222 9.25 -10.39 9.29
N GLU A 223 8.08 -10.54 8.69
CA GLU A 223 7.95 -10.83 7.26
C GLU A 223 8.05 -9.53 6.46
N GLY A 224 8.59 -9.62 5.25
CA GLY A 224 8.82 -8.43 4.40
C GLY A 224 10.00 -7.56 4.86
N VAL A 225 10.74 -7.99 5.87
CA VAL A 225 12.02 -7.39 6.29
C VAL A 225 13.16 -8.29 5.80
N ALA A 226 14.04 -7.77 4.95
CA ALA A 226 15.13 -8.55 4.38
C ALA A 226 16.15 -8.92 5.47
N ALA A 227 16.51 -10.21 5.53
CA ALA A 227 17.46 -10.73 6.50
C ALA A 227 18.89 -10.28 6.16
N ASN A 228 19.55 -9.71 7.16
CA ASN A 228 20.85 -9.04 7.18
C ASN A 228 20.68 -7.56 6.87
N GLY A 229 21.15 -6.69 7.77
CA GLY A 229 21.22 -5.24 7.59
C GLY A 229 22.13 -4.77 6.44
N ALA A 230 22.33 -5.59 5.40
CA ALA A 230 22.48 -5.12 4.05
C ALA A 230 21.11 -4.63 3.57
N ALA A 231 21.04 -3.37 3.15
CA ALA A 231 19.86 -2.83 2.49
C ALA A 231 19.29 -3.86 1.50
N PRO A 232 17.96 -4.05 1.46
CA PRO A 232 17.34 -5.04 0.60
C PRO A 232 17.82 -4.85 -0.84
N ALA A 233 18.49 -5.86 -1.38
CA ALA A 233 18.55 -6.03 -2.82
C ALA A 233 17.12 -6.40 -3.26
N ALA A 234 16.32 -5.37 -3.56
CA ALA A 234 14.98 -5.37 -4.17
C ALA A 234 13.97 -6.38 -3.54
N ALA A 235 12.98 -6.00 -2.75
CA ALA A 235 11.96 -4.95 -2.92
C ALA A 235 11.30 -4.68 -1.55
N ALA A 236 10.77 -3.53 -1.19
CA ALA A 236 10.35 -2.39 -1.98
C ALA A 236 10.84 -1.09 -1.33
N VAL A 237 11.45 -0.23 -2.15
CA VAL A 237 11.39 1.23 -1.98
C VAL A 237 9.96 1.61 -1.56
N PRO A 238 9.76 2.62 -0.68
CA PRO A 238 8.41 3.10 -0.38
C PRO A 238 7.71 3.32 -1.71
N VAL A 239 6.54 2.70 -1.90
CA VAL A 239 5.71 2.83 -3.10
C VAL A 239 5.71 4.30 -3.47
N GLN A 240 6.50 4.66 -4.49
CA GLN A 240 6.42 5.99 -5.04
C GLN A 240 5.02 6.01 -5.66
N ALA A 241 4.17 6.91 -5.19
CA ALA A 241 2.99 7.26 -5.97
C ALA A 241 3.48 7.48 -7.42
N PRO A 242 2.79 6.93 -8.45
CA PRO A 242 3.33 6.81 -9.80
C PRO A 242 4.08 8.08 -10.18
N VAL A 243 5.37 8.00 -10.53
CA VAL A 243 6.23 9.19 -10.70
C VAL A 243 5.54 10.28 -11.54
N ALA A 244 4.84 9.86 -12.61
CA ALA A 244 4.00 10.72 -13.44
C ALA A 244 2.85 11.39 -12.66
N ALA A 245 2.07 10.63 -11.88
CA ALA A 245 0.97 11.15 -11.08
C ALA A 245 1.46 12.12 -9.98
N THR A 246 2.60 11.82 -9.35
CA THR A 246 3.20 12.70 -8.34
C THR A 246 3.71 13.99 -8.94
N LEU A 247 4.40 13.93 -10.08
CA LEU A 247 4.83 15.11 -10.83
C LEU A 247 3.64 15.96 -11.29
N ALA A 248 2.56 15.34 -11.75
CA ALA A 248 1.35 16.03 -12.15
C ALA A 248 0.64 16.72 -10.97
N ALA A 249 0.54 16.04 -9.83
CA ALA A 249 -0.18 16.54 -8.66
C ALA A 249 0.60 17.58 -7.85
N ARG A 250 1.93 17.43 -7.74
CA ARG A 250 2.76 18.21 -6.81
C ARG A 250 3.84 19.05 -7.50
N GLY A 251 4.03 18.88 -8.80
CA GLY A 251 5.12 19.54 -9.53
C GLY A 251 6.52 19.05 -9.15
N GLN A 252 6.66 18.12 -8.20
CA GLN A 252 7.96 17.55 -7.82
C GLN A 252 7.84 16.13 -7.25
N VAL A 253 8.90 15.35 -7.38
CA VAL A 253 9.03 14.00 -6.84
C VAL A 253 10.45 13.74 -6.36
N GLN A 254 10.58 13.00 -5.26
CA GLN A 254 11.88 12.56 -4.74
C GLN A 254 12.26 11.24 -5.38
N LEU A 255 13.46 11.16 -5.97
CA LEU A 255 14.04 9.95 -6.53
C LEU A 255 15.03 9.38 -5.52
N TYR A 256 14.60 8.32 -4.83
CA TYR A 256 15.47 7.57 -3.94
C TYR A 256 16.24 6.54 -4.75
N ILE A 257 17.31 7.01 -5.39
CA ILE A 257 18.26 6.21 -6.14
C ILE A 257 19.56 6.11 -5.35
N THR A 258 20.10 4.91 -5.24
CA THR A 258 21.35 4.68 -4.52
C THR A 258 22.55 4.96 -5.42
N PHE A 259 23.57 5.55 -4.82
CA PHE A 259 24.87 5.81 -5.42
C PHE A 259 25.91 5.04 -4.62
N ARG A 260 26.97 4.56 -5.30
CA ARG A 260 28.13 4.03 -4.57
C ARG A 260 28.70 5.11 -3.65
N THR A 261 29.27 4.71 -2.51
CA THR A 261 29.80 5.65 -1.50
C THR A 261 30.77 6.65 -2.14
N ASN A 262 30.56 7.94 -1.87
CA ASN A 262 31.33 9.06 -2.44
C ASN A 262 31.36 9.09 -3.99
N SER A 263 30.38 8.47 -4.65
CA SER A 263 30.29 8.39 -6.11
C SER A 263 29.02 9.03 -6.65
N ALA A 264 29.05 9.33 -7.95
CA ALA A 264 27.92 9.71 -8.79
C ALA A 264 27.48 8.57 -9.71
N GLU A 265 28.05 7.37 -9.56
CA GLU A 265 27.63 6.21 -10.33
C GLU A 265 26.31 5.66 -9.83
N LEU A 266 25.37 5.53 -10.78
CA LEU A 266 24.07 4.90 -10.57
C LEU A 266 24.27 3.38 -10.41
N ASP A 267 23.63 2.79 -9.42
CA ASP A 267 23.58 1.33 -9.33
C ASP A 267 22.44 0.74 -10.19
N ALA A 268 22.35 -0.59 -10.20
CA ALA A 268 21.34 -1.31 -10.99
C ALA A 268 19.89 -1.03 -10.55
N SER A 269 19.67 -0.60 -9.30
CA SER A 269 18.33 -0.28 -8.78
C SER A 269 17.79 1.04 -9.33
N ALA A 270 18.68 1.94 -9.78
CA ALA A 270 18.29 3.22 -10.39
C ALA A 270 17.48 3.04 -11.69
N ALA A 271 17.71 1.95 -12.44
CA ALA A 271 17.04 1.72 -13.73
C ALA A 271 15.51 1.66 -13.62
N THR A 272 14.99 1.04 -12.54
CA THR A 272 13.53 0.92 -12.32
C THR A 272 12.90 2.28 -12.07
N VAL A 273 13.47 3.06 -11.14
CA VAL A 273 12.95 4.39 -10.76
C VAL A 273 13.07 5.38 -11.91
N LEU A 274 14.22 5.40 -12.60
CA LEU A 274 14.43 6.28 -13.75
C LEU A 274 13.61 5.85 -14.97
N GLY A 275 13.22 4.57 -15.07
CA GLY A 275 12.30 4.06 -16.08
C GLY A 275 10.90 4.69 -15.99
N GLU A 276 10.37 4.88 -14.78
CA GLU A 276 9.09 5.58 -14.58
C GLU A 276 9.18 7.07 -14.93
N LEU A 277 10.30 7.71 -14.57
CA LEU A 277 10.55 9.11 -14.91
C LEU A 277 10.68 9.31 -16.42
N ARG A 278 11.36 8.37 -17.11
CA ARG A 278 11.42 8.31 -18.58
C ARG A 278 10.03 8.18 -19.18
N ALA A 279 9.20 7.26 -18.67
CA ALA A 279 7.84 7.07 -19.17
C ALA A 279 7.00 8.35 -19.03
N ALA A 280 7.13 9.08 -17.91
CA ALA A 280 6.46 10.37 -17.71
C ALA A 280 6.92 11.42 -18.74
N LEU A 281 8.23 11.52 -19.00
CA LEU A 281 8.81 12.44 -19.99
C LEU A 281 8.46 12.08 -21.44
N GLN A 282 8.24 10.79 -21.73
CA GLN A 282 7.80 10.32 -23.05
C GLN A 282 6.30 10.59 -23.27
N ALA A 283 5.48 10.42 -22.22
CA ALA A 283 4.04 10.67 -22.30
C ALA A 283 3.69 12.15 -22.48
N ASP A 284 4.51 13.06 -21.95
CA ASP A 284 4.33 14.52 -22.08
C ASP A 284 5.59 15.14 -22.70
N PRO A 285 5.65 15.37 -24.02
CA PRO A 285 6.79 16.01 -24.68
C PRO A 285 7.07 17.45 -24.22
N ALA A 286 6.07 18.14 -23.64
CA ALA A 286 6.23 19.49 -23.11
C ALA A 286 6.81 19.49 -21.68
N LEU A 287 6.80 18.35 -20.99
CA LEU A 287 7.35 18.23 -19.64
C LEU A 287 8.85 18.58 -19.63
N ARG A 288 9.22 19.59 -18.85
CA ARG A 288 10.61 19.97 -18.55
C ARG A 288 10.86 19.77 -17.07
N LEU A 289 12.05 19.27 -16.73
CA LEU A 289 12.41 18.97 -15.35
C LEU A 289 13.75 19.62 -14.97
N THR A 290 13.82 20.12 -13.74
CA THR A 290 15.06 20.40 -13.03
C THR A 290 15.36 19.23 -12.09
N LEU A 291 16.51 18.58 -12.31
CA LEU A 291 17.02 17.49 -11.48
C LEU A 291 17.94 18.08 -10.43
N VAL A 292 17.56 17.98 -9.16
CA VAL A 292 18.28 18.60 -8.03
C VAL A 292 18.94 17.51 -7.20
N GLY A 293 20.27 17.48 -7.18
CA GLY A 293 21.02 16.56 -6.34
C GLY A 293 21.18 17.08 -4.91
N HIS A 294 21.15 16.16 -3.95
CA HIS A 294 21.38 16.43 -2.54
C HIS A 294 22.39 15.43 -1.94
N THR A 295 23.08 15.86 -0.89
CA THR A 295 23.93 15.00 -0.05
C THR A 295 23.45 15.02 1.39
N ASP A 296 23.99 14.11 2.19
CA ASP A 296 24.00 14.30 3.64
C ASP A 296 25.07 15.32 4.04
N SER A 297 25.15 15.64 5.34
CA SER A 297 26.10 16.60 5.88
C SER A 297 27.49 16.02 6.20
N THR A 298 27.80 14.80 5.75
CA THR A 298 29.13 14.20 5.97
C THR A 298 30.14 14.84 5.02
N GLY A 299 31.29 15.24 5.52
CA GLY A 299 32.30 15.96 4.74
C GLY A 299 32.01 17.46 4.62
N THR A 300 32.74 18.16 3.75
CA THR A 300 32.63 19.62 3.62
C THR A 300 31.60 20.03 2.57
N ALA A 301 30.97 21.19 2.74
CA ALA A 301 30.08 21.76 1.72
C ALA A 301 30.77 21.93 0.35
N ALA A 302 32.07 22.25 0.35
CA ALA A 302 32.89 22.37 -0.84
C ALA A 302 33.04 21.03 -1.61
N GLN A 303 32.99 19.90 -0.92
CA GLN A 303 32.98 18.56 -1.53
C GLN A 303 31.55 18.13 -1.93
N ASN A 304 30.57 18.43 -1.10
CA ASN A 304 29.20 17.97 -1.28
C ASN A 304 28.43 18.68 -2.39
N ARG A 305 28.68 19.98 -2.61
CA ARG A 305 28.09 20.73 -3.72
C ARG A 305 28.41 20.12 -5.09
N PRO A 306 29.70 19.93 -5.49
CA PRO A 306 30.02 19.30 -6.76
C PRO A 306 29.59 17.83 -6.81
N LEU A 307 29.62 17.09 -5.70
CA LEU A 307 29.10 15.71 -5.67
C LEU A 307 27.60 15.66 -5.99
N SER A 308 26.80 16.53 -5.37
CA SER A 308 25.37 16.60 -5.62
C SER A 308 25.04 16.95 -7.07
N LEU A 309 25.78 17.89 -7.66
CA LEU A 309 25.62 18.26 -9.07
C LEU A 309 25.93 17.07 -9.98
N ARG A 310 27.06 16.39 -9.78
CA ARG A 310 27.44 15.20 -10.56
C ARG A 310 26.40 14.09 -10.49
N ARG A 311 25.75 13.90 -9.33
CA ARG A 311 24.66 12.92 -9.18
C ARG A 311 23.44 13.28 -10.02
N ALA A 312 23.05 14.55 -10.05
CA ALA A 312 21.99 15.03 -10.94
C ALA A 312 22.38 14.89 -12.43
N GLU A 313 23.64 15.15 -12.77
CA GLU A 313 24.19 14.95 -14.12
C GLU A 313 24.15 13.47 -14.54
N SER A 314 24.47 12.54 -13.65
CA SER A 314 24.36 11.11 -13.93
C SER A 314 22.93 10.69 -14.26
N VAL A 315 21.94 11.22 -13.54
CA VAL A 315 20.51 10.99 -13.83
C VAL A 315 20.15 11.56 -15.20
N ARG A 316 20.57 12.79 -15.49
CA ARG A 316 20.36 13.43 -16.80
C ARG A 316 20.99 12.60 -17.92
N ALA A 317 22.25 12.18 -17.76
CA ALA A 317 22.97 11.39 -18.75
C ALA A 317 22.26 10.05 -19.02
N TRP A 318 21.77 9.39 -17.97
CA TRP A 318 20.98 8.17 -18.12
C TRP A 318 19.70 8.42 -18.92
N LEU A 319 18.91 9.46 -18.58
CA LEU A 319 17.67 9.78 -19.30
C LEU A 319 17.91 10.17 -20.76
N VAL A 320 18.99 10.92 -21.03
CA VAL A 320 19.39 11.28 -22.40
C VAL A 320 19.80 10.05 -23.21
N ALA A 321 20.54 9.12 -22.61
CA ALA A 321 20.89 7.84 -23.23
C ALA A 321 19.64 6.98 -23.53
N GLN A 322 18.53 7.20 -22.82
CA GLN A 322 17.23 6.57 -23.05
C GLN A 322 16.33 7.36 -24.04
N GLY A 323 16.86 8.38 -24.71
CA GLY A 323 16.17 9.12 -25.78
C GLY A 323 15.40 10.35 -25.33
N ILE A 324 15.56 10.82 -24.08
CA ILE A 324 15.00 12.11 -23.66
C ILE A 324 15.88 13.25 -24.18
N GLU A 325 15.27 14.27 -24.80
CA GLU A 325 15.99 15.45 -25.27
C GLU A 325 16.69 16.19 -24.11
N ALA A 326 17.99 16.42 -24.26
CA ALA A 326 18.83 17.01 -23.21
C ALA A 326 18.42 18.44 -22.81
N GLY A 327 17.76 19.19 -23.71
CA GLY A 327 17.23 20.53 -23.45
C GLY A 327 15.99 20.55 -22.53
N ARG A 328 15.38 19.39 -22.28
CA ARG A 328 14.23 19.24 -21.36
C ARG A 328 14.64 18.99 -19.91
N LEU A 329 15.94 18.82 -19.66
CA LEU A 329 16.50 18.43 -18.37
C LEU A 329 17.56 19.44 -17.92
N ALA A 330 17.21 20.27 -16.93
CA ALA A 330 18.16 21.09 -16.19
C ALA A 330 18.71 20.30 -14.99
N VAL A 331 19.89 20.68 -14.48
CA VAL A 331 20.53 20.05 -13.32
C VAL A 331 20.98 21.10 -12.33
N GLU A 332 20.81 20.82 -11.04
CA GLU A 332 21.32 21.64 -9.94
C GLU A 332 21.91 20.75 -8.85
N GLY A 333 22.91 21.25 -8.13
CA GLY A 333 23.45 20.62 -6.92
C GLY A 333 23.25 21.50 -5.71
N LYS A 334 22.53 21.01 -4.69
CA LYS A 334 22.30 21.74 -3.43
C LYS A 334 23.22 21.28 -2.29
N GLY A 335 24.04 20.27 -2.51
CA GLY A 335 24.86 19.69 -1.45
C GLY A 335 24.01 19.29 -0.23
N PRO A 336 24.44 19.62 1.00
CA PRO A 336 23.71 19.30 2.22
C PRO A 336 22.68 20.38 2.61
N ASP A 337 22.51 21.43 1.80
CA ASP A 337 21.86 22.69 2.23
C ASP A 337 20.32 22.56 2.33
N GLN A 338 19.73 21.45 1.89
CA GLN A 338 18.28 21.18 1.95
C GLN A 338 17.99 19.74 2.42
N PRO A 339 18.22 19.44 3.72
CA PRO A 339 17.94 18.13 4.28
C PRO A 339 16.43 17.88 4.38
N LEU A 340 16.00 16.65 4.07
CA LEU A 340 14.65 16.17 4.36
C LEU A 340 14.54 15.56 5.76
N ALA A 341 15.66 15.09 6.30
CA ALA A 341 15.72 14.40 7.57
C ALA A 341 16.98 14.77 8.34
N ASP A 342 17.00 14.40 9.62
CA ASP A 342 18.11 14.72 10.51
C ASP A 342 19.41 14.02 10.10
N ASN A 343 20.45 14.81 9.83
CA ASN A 343 21.77 14.29 9.47
C ASN A 343 22.54 13.65 10.65
N ALA A 344 22.09 13.83 11.89
CA ALA A 344 22.71 13.16 13.03
C ALA A 344 22.54 11.63 12.97
N SER A 345 21.47 11.15 12.33
CA SER A 345 21.18 9.72 12.16
C SER A 345 21.60 9.21 10.77
N GLU A 346 22.09 7.97 10.67
CA GLU A 346 22.39 7.37 9.35
C GLU A 346 21.13 7.25 8.48
N ALA A 347 19.98 6.95 9.10
CA ALA A 347 18.71 6.88 8.39
C ALA A 347 18.33 8.23 7.76
N GLY A 348 18.48 9.34 8.49
CA GLY A 348 18.23 10.66 7.94
C GLY A 348 19.27 11.08 6.90
N ARG A 349 20.55 10.72 7.09
CA ARG A 349 21.59 10.89 6.06
C ARG A 349 21.23 10.14 4.77
N ALA A 350 20.74 8.90 4.86
CA ALA A 350 20.30 8.12 3.70
C ALA A 350 19.17 8.81 2.92
N LEU A 351 18.18 9.39 3.60
CA LEU A 351 17.11 10.16 2.96
C LEU A 351 17.61 11.48 2.33
N ASN A 352 18.66 12.06 2.90
CA ASN A 352 19.27 13.28 2.37
C ASN A 352 20.10 13.02 1.10
N ARG A 353 20.67 11.81 0.95
CA ARG A 353 21.35 11.36 -0.28
C ARG A 353 20.33 10.99 -1.37
N ARG A 354 19.80 11.99 -2.08
CA ARG A 354 18.74 11.81 -3.08
C ARG A 354 18.92 12.71 -4.31
N VAL A 355 18.11 12.48 -5.33
CA VAL A 355 17.85 13.45 -6.41
C VAL A 355 16.36 13.79 -6.42
N SER A 356 16.02 15.05 -6.58
CA SER A 356 14.63 15.50 -6.78
C SER A 356 14.39 15.81 -8.25
N ALA A 357 13.24 15.45 -8.78
CA ALA A 357 12.79 15.95 -10.08
C ALA A 357 11.68 16.97 -9.86
N ILE A 358 11.87 18.18 -10.36
CA ILE A 358 10.95 19.31 -10.20
C ILE A 358 10.52 19.76 -11.59
N ARG A 359 9.22 19.94 -11.83
CA ARG A 359 8.71 20.56 -13.06
C ARG A 359 9.31 21.96 -13.18
N ALA A 360 9.97 22.23 -14.31
CA ALA A 360 10.37 23.58 -14.63
C ALA A 360 9.09 24.41 -14.85
N GLY A 361 8.99 25.57 -14.20
CA GLY A 361 7.95 26.54 -14.52
C GLY A 361 8.05 26.94 -15.98
N THR A 362 6.91 26.93 -16.66
CA THR A 362 6.76 27.50 -18.02
C THR A 362 7.17 28.95 -18.07
#